data_AF-A0A2W7R2B9-F1
#
_entry.id   AF-A0A2W7R2B9-F1
#
_cell.length_a   1.000
_cell.length_b   1.000
_cell.length_c   1.000
_cell.angle_alpha   90.00
_cell.angle_beta   90.00
_cell.angle_gamma   90.00
#
_symmetry.space_group_name_H-M   'P 1'
#
loop_
_entity.id
_entity.type
_entity.pdbx_description
1 polymer ?
#
loop_
_entity_poly.entity_id
_entity_poly.type
_entity_poly.pdbx_seq_one_letter_code
_entity_poly.pdbx_strand_id
1 'polypeptide(L)'
;MQKQQPITQDHIFIKILNLTFSGFIILSNISVFFPYTFRILKSGGGPFGYGVLLLPITLIGILYLIPASLTLKRKNHYNTTFLWINLTGTIGCAYWIYFFNSSLFS
;
A
#
# COMPACT_ATOMS: atom_id res chain seq x y z
N MET A 1 28.97 -12.80 -12.40
CA MET A 1 29.48 -11.97 -11.29
C MET A 1 28.74 -10.64 -11.29
N GLN A 2 27.80 -10.41 -10.37
CA GLN A 2 27.16 -9.11 -10.22
C GLN A 2 28.15 -8.16 -9.56
N LYS A 3 28.64 -7.15 -10.31
CA LYS A 3 29.44 -6.06 -9.75
C LYS A 3 28.62 -5.36 -8.66
N GLN A 4 29.05 -5.46 -7.41
CA GLN A 4 28.56 -4.61 -6.34
C GLN A 4 28.97 -3.17 -6.67
N GLN A 5 27.97 -2.36 -7.04
CA GLN A 5 28.18 -0.92 -7.20
C GLN A 5 28.51 -0.30 -5.83
N PRO A 6 29.42 0.70 -5.79
CA PRO A 6 29.82 1.35 -4.55
C PRO A 6 28.59 1.94 -3.84
N ILE A 7 28.47 1.67 -2.54
CA ILE A 7 27.36 2.15 -1.71
C ILE A 7 27.53 3.67 -1.53
N THR A 8 26.91 4.44 -2.41
CA THR A 8 26.82 5.90 -2.30
C THR A 8 25.73 6.28 -1.29
N GLN A 9 25.88 7.42 -0.61
CA GLN A 9 24.97 7.88 0.45
C GLN A 9 23.49 7.92 0.00
N ASP A 10 23.26 8.24 -1.28
CA ASP A 10 21.94 8.26 -1.92
C ASP A 10 21.25 6.88 -1.95
N HIS A 11 22.01 5.80 -2.10
CA HIS A 11 21.47 4.44 -2.11
C HIS A 11 20.93 4.02 -0.74
N ILE A 12 21.53 4.51 0.34
CA ILE A 12 21.06 4.22 1.70
C ILE A 12 19.72 4.92 1.94
N PHE A 13 19.59 6.18 1.51
CA PHE A 13 18.36 6.95 1.64
C PHE A 13 17.20 6.34 0.86
N ILE A 14 17.43 5.99 -0.42
CA ILE A 14 16.41 5.35 -1.27
C ILE A 14 15.92 4.04 -0.64
N LYS A 15 16.84 3.23 -0.09
CA LYS A 15 16.49 1.98 0.58
C LYS A 15 15.59 2.21 1.79
N ILE A 16 15.94 3.18 2.65
CA ILE A 16 15.16 3.48 3.86
C ILE A 16 13.75 3.91 3.47
N LEU A 17 13.62 4.87 2.55
CA LEU A 17 12.31 5.35 2.09
C LEU A 17 11.47 4.23 1.47
N ASN A 18 12.07 3.40 0.60
CA ASN A 18 11.38 2.27 -0.01
C ASN A 18 10.82 1.32 1.05
N LEU A 19 11.63 1.00 2.06
CA LEU A 19 11.22 0.10 3.13
C LEU A 19 10.11 0.71 3.99
N THR A 20 10.24 1.99 4.32
CA THR A 20 9.25 2.72 5.12
C THR A 20 7.89 2.77 4.40
N PHE A 21 7.88 3.17 3.13
CA PHE A 21 6.64 3.21 2.33
C PHE A 21 6.05 1.80 2.13
N SER A 22 6.89 0.81 1.86
CA SER A 22 6.43 -0.59 1.77
C SER A 22 5.80 -1.07 3.07
N GLY A 23 6.45 -0.78 4.20
CA GLY A 23 5.95 -1.14 5.53
C GLY A 23 4.60 -0.48 5.82
N PHE A 24 4.45 0.81 5.49
CA PHE A 24 3.19 1.53 5.64
C PHE A 24 2.07 0.92 4.79
N ILE A 25 2.34 0.60 3.52
CA ILE A 25 1.34 -0.02 2.62
C ILE A 25 0.90 -1.39 3.13
N ILE A 26 1.84 -2.22 3.58
CA ILE A 26 1.54 -3.56 4.13
C ILE A 26 0.69 -3.42 5.39
N LEU A 27 1.09 -2.55 6.32
CA LEU A 27 0.34 -2.32 7.55
C LEU A 27 -1.07 -1.80 7.26
N SER A 28 -1.19 -0.82 6.37
CA SER A 28 -2.47 -0.26 5.92
C SER A 28 -3.39 -1.34 5.34
N ASN A 29 -2.84 -2.24 4.54
CA ASN A 29 -3.61 -3.33 3.94
C ASN A 29 -4.13 -4.32 4.97
N ILE A 30 -3.29 -4.74 5.90
CA ILE A 30 -3.66 -5.67 6.98
C ILE A 30 -4.68 -5.03 7.92
N SER A 31 -4.46 -3.78 8.33
CA SER A 31 -5.27 -3.11 9.35
C SER A 31 -6.57 -2.53 8.82
N VAL A 32 -6.65 -2.15 7.54
CA VAL A 32 -7.80 -1.42 6.98
C VAL A 32 -8.39 -2.13 5.78
N PHE A 33 -7.63 -2.28 4.69
CA PHE A 33 -8.22 -2.71 3.41
C PHE A 33 -8.78 -4.14 3.43
N PHE A 34 -8.08 -5.10 4.05
CA PHE A 34 -8.60 -6.47 4.19
C PHE A 34 -9.86 -6.54 5.07
N PRO A 35 -9.88 -5.97 6.29
CA PRO A 35 -11.09 -5.92 7.12
C PRO A 35 -12.30 -5.27 6.42
N TYR A 36 -12.09 -4.13 5.75
CA TYR A 36 -13.18 -3.44 5.04
C TYR A 36 -13.70 -4.26 3.86
N THR A 37 -12.82 -4.83 3.04
CA THR A 37 -13.23 -5.70 1.92
C THR A 37 -14.03 -6.90 2.42
N PHE A 38 -13.56 -7.56 3.49
CA PHE A 38 -14.28 -8.68 4.09
C PHE A 38 -15.64 -8.27 4.65
N ARG A 39 -15.73 -7.12 5.31
CA ARG A 39 -16.99 -6.59 5.86
C ARG A 39 -17.99 -6.27 4.74
N ILE A 40 -17.54 -5.68 3.64
CA ILE A 40 -18.39 -5.38 2.47
C ILE A 40 -18.93 -6.68 1.88
N LEU A 41 -18.06 -7.67 1.63
CA LEU A 41 -18.46 -8.97 1.08
C LEU A 41 -19.45 -9.71 2.00
N LYS A 42 -19.17 -9.76 3.31
CA LYS A 42 -20.02 -10.43 4.29
C LYS A 42 -21.40 -9.77 4.42
N SER A 43 -21.47 -8.44 4.30
CA SER A 43 -22.73 -7.68 4.41
C SER A 43 -23.47 -7.52 3.09
N GLY A 44 -22.94 -8.06 1.98
CA GLY A 44 -23.50 -7.82 0.65
C GLY A 44 -23.47 -6.35 0.21
N GLY A 45 -22.61 -5.53 0.82
CA GLY A 45 -22.53 -4.09 0.60
C GLY A 45 -23.55 -3.25 1.36
N GLY A 46 -24.27 -3.81 2.33
CA GLY A 46 -25.22 -3.05 3.16
C GLY A 46 -26.53 -2.69 2.43
N PRO A 47 -27.28 -1.67 2.89
CA PRO A 47 -28.56 -1.29 2.29
C PRO A 47 -28.39 -1.00 0.79
N PHE A 48 -29.20 -1.66 -0.04
CA PHE A 48 -29.15 -1.56 -1.52
C PHE A 48 -27.78 -1.91 -2.16
N GLY A 49 -26.85 -2.52 -1.42
CA GLY A 49 -25.55 -2.92 -1.96
C GLY A 49 -24.57 -1.77 -2.25
N TYR A 50 -24.83 -0.56 -1.74
CA TYR A 50 -23.97 0.62 -1.99
C TYR A 50 -22.50 0.39 -1.61
N GLY A 51 -22.23 -0.40 -0.57
CA GLY A 51 -20.87 -0.75 -0.15
C GLY A 51 -20.09 -1.52 -1.20
N VAL A 52 -20.74 -2.21 -2.15
CA VAL A 52 -20.07 -2.88 -3.27
C VAL A 52 -19.36 -1.87 -4.19
N LEU A 53 -19.84 -0.63 -4.26
CA LEU A 53 -19.18 0.44 -5.02
C LEU A 53 -17.82 0.83 -4.43
N LEU A 54 -17.57 0.54 -3.15
CA LEU A 54 -16.29 0.76 -2.48
C LEU A 54 -15.30 -0.40 -2.69
N LEU A 55 -15.77 -1.53 -3.20
CA LEU A 55 -14.97 -2.74 -3.37
C LEU A 55 -13.83 -2.59 -4.41
N PRO A 56 -14.03 -1.94 -5.57
CA PRO A 56 -12.93 -1.63 -6.49
C PRO A 56 -11.84 -0.78 -5.83
N ILE A 57 -12.25 0.16 -4.96
CA ILE A 57 -11.33 1.04 -4.25
C ILE A 57 -10.49 0.25 -3.24
N THR A 58 -11.12 -0.62 -2.45
CA THR A 58 -10.36 -1.42 -1.48
C THR A 58 -9.43 -2.43 -2.17
N LEU A 59 -9.84 -2.96 -3.34
CA LEU A 59 -9.00 -3.80 -4.19
C LEU A 59 -7.78 -3.06 -4.76
N ILE A 60 -7.91 -1.79 -5.14
CA ILE A 60 -6.77 -0.96 -5.56
C ILE A 60 -5.75 -0.85 -4.42
N GLY A 61 -6.21 -0.62 -3.18
CA GLY A 61 -5.35 -0.62 -1.99
C GLY A 61 -4.57 -1.94 -1.82
N ILE A 62 -5.24 -3.08 -2.05
CA ILE A 62 -4.65 -4.42 -2.02
C ILE A 62 -3.66 -4.63 -3.18
N LEU A 63 -3.90 -4.05 -4.35
CA LEU A 63 -2.99 -4.17 -5.48
C LEU A 63 -1.62 -3.55 -5.20
N TYR A 64 -1.57 -2.46 -4.42
CA TYR A 64 -0.31 -1.85 -3.97
C TYR A 64 0.52 -2.74 -3.02
N LEU A 65 -0.05 -3.84 -2.51
CA LEU A 65 0.70 -4.82 -1.74
C LEU A 65 1.74 -5.57 -2.59
N ILE A 66 1.50 -5.70 -3.90
CA ILE A 66 2.43 -6.38 -4.84
C ILE A 66 3.75 -5.60 -4.93
N PRO A 67 3.78 -4.31 -5.34
CA PRO A 67 5.03 -3.57 -5.39
C PRO A 67 5.68 -3.45 -4.00
N ALA A 68 4.89 -3.24 -2.93
CA ALA A 68 5.40 -3.14 -1.55
C ALA A 68 6.09 -4.43 -1.08
N SER A 69 5.54 -5.59 -1.39
CA SER A 69 6.16 -6.88 -1.05
C SER A 69 7.38 -7.19 -1.91
N LEU A 70 7.39 -6.77 -3.17
CA LEU A 70 8.56 -6.89 -4.06
C LEU A 70 9.73 -6.03 -3.58
N THR A 71 9.48 -4.87 -2.96
CA THR A 71 10.53 -4.04 -2.33
C THR A 71 11.11 -4.62 -1.05
N LEU A 72 10.49 -5.62 -0.42
CA LEU A 72 11.13 -6.32 0.70
C LEU A 72 12.29 -7.22 0.24
N LYS A 73 12.30 -7.64 -1.03
CA LYS A 73 13.40 -8.44 -1.58
C LYS A 73 14.66 -7.59 -1.75
N ARG A 74 15.80 -8.06 -1.21
CA ARG A 74 17.11 -7.35 -1.22
C ARG A 74 17.52 -6.79 -2.60
N LYS A 75 17.15 -7.45 -3.70
CA LYS A 75 17.47 -7.00 -5.07
C LYS A 75 16.76 -5.70 -5.46
N ASN A 76 15.62 -5.40 -4.85
CA ASN A 76 14.75 -4.28 -5.23
C ASN A 76 14.83 -3.10 -4.26
N HIS A 77 15.60 -3.21 -3.17
CA HIS A 77 15.75 -2.17 -2.14
C HIS A 77 16.15 -0.81 -2.73
N TYR A 78 17.01 -0.83 -3.75
CA TYR A 78 17.61 0.36 -4.36
C TYR A 78 16.93 0.81 -5.65
N ASN A 79 15.84 0.16 -6.05
CA ASN A 79 15.19 0.45 -7.32
C ASN A 79 14.22 1.63 -7.18
N THR A 80 14.56 2.73 -7.86
CA THR A 80 13.82 4.00 -7.86
C THR A 80 12.42 3.86 -8.45
N THR A 81 12.19 2.93 -9.38
CA THR A 81 10.84 2.70 -9.93
C THR A 81 9.88 2.21 -8.85
N PHE A 82 10.33 1.28 -7.99
CA PHE A 82 9.50 0.83 -6.88
C PHE A 82 9.29 1.93 -5.83
N LEU A 83 10.24 2.86 -5.67
CA LEU A 83 10.08 4.02 -4.80
C LEU A 83 8.90 4.89 -5.25
N TRP A 84 8.84 5.24 -6.54
CA TRP A 84 7.73 6.03 -7.07
C TRP A 84 6.39 5.31 -6.93
N ILE A 85 6.35 4.01 -7.24
CA ILE A 85 5.13 3.21 -7.11
C ILE A 85 4.69 3.17 -5.65
N ASN A 86 5.59 2.87 -4.70
CA ASN A 86 5.27 2.83 -3.28
C ASN A 86 4.91 4.22 -2.73
N LEU A 87 5.49 5.30 -3.25
CA LEU A 87 5.10 6.66 -2.87
C LEU A 87 3.65 6.92 -3.27
N THR A 88 3.27 6.63 -4.52
CA THR A 88 1.88 6.79 -4.98
C THR A 88 0.91 5.91 -4.20
N GLY A 89 1.31 4.66 -3.92
CA GLY A 89 0.53 3.73 -3.10
C GLY A 89 0.37 4.22 -1.66
N THR A 90 1.41 4.80 -1.08
CA THR A 90 1.38 5.35 0.29
C THR A 90 0.41 6.53 0.37
N ILE A 91 0.47 7.46 -0.59
CA ILE A 91 -0.45 8.61 -0.64
C ILE A 91 -1.89 8.13 -0.83
N GLY A 92 -2.12 7.20 -1.75
CA GLY A 92 -3.43 6.61 -2.00
C GLY A 92 -3.99 5.89 -0.76
N CYS A 93 -3.18 5.05 -0.12
CA CYS A 93 -3.56 4.37 1.11
C CYS A 93 -3.87 5.36 2.23
N ALA A 94 -3.02 6.38 2.44
CA ALA A 94 -3.24 7.39 3.47
C ALA A 94 -4.55 8.16 3.25
N TYR A 95 -4.84 8.56 2.01
CA TYR A 95 -6.10 9.23 1.65
C TYR A 95 -7.32 8.36 1.97
N TRP A 96 -7.32 7.09 1.57
CA TRP A 96 -8.46 6.21 1.80
C TRP A 96 -8.65 5.84 3.27
N ILE A 97 -7.55 5.66 4.02
CA ILE A 97 -7.61 5.47 5.46
C ILE A 97 -8.24 6.69 6.12
N TYR A 98 -7.81 7.90 5.75
CA TYR A 98 -8.41 9.13 6.25
C TYR A 98 -9.90 9.21 5.91
N PHE A 99 -10.26 8.95 4.64
CA PHE A 99 -11.65 8.94 4.18
C PHE A 99 -12.51 7.98 5.01
N PHE A 100 -12.12 6.72 5.14
CA PHE A 100 -12.89 5.72 5.89
C PHE A 100 -13.04 6.06 7.37
N ASN A 101 -11.98 6.57 8.01
CA ASN A 101 -12.07 6.99 9.41
C ASN A 101 -12.95 8.23 9.57
N SER A 102 -12.81 9.22 8.69
CA SER A 102 -13.63 10.45 8.74
C SER A 102 -15.12 10.17 8.52
N SER A 103 -15.46 9.26 7.60
CA SER A 103 -16.84 8.85 7.33
C SER A 103 -17.48 8.03 8.46
N LEU A 104 -16.69 7.54 9.42
CA LEU A 104 -17.18 6.76 10.57
C LEU A 104 -17.56 7.64 11.77
N PHE A 105 -17.20 8.93 11.74
CA PHE A 105 -17.49 9.93 12.79
C PHE A 105 -18.49 11.01 12.36
N SER A 106 -19.13 10.85 11.19
CA SER A 106 -20.24 11.68 10.70
C SER A 106 -21.54 10.89 10.67
#